data_AF-A0A4Y7Q275-F1
#
_entry.id   AF-A0A4Y7Q275-F1
#
_cell.length_a   1.000
_cell.length_b   1.000
_cell.length_c   1.000
_cell.angle_alpha   90.00
_cell.angle_beta   90.00
_cell.angle_gamma   90.00
#
_symmetry.space_group_name_H-M   'P 1'
#
loop_
_entity.id
_entity.type
_entity.pdbx_description
1 polymer ?
#
loop_
_entity_poly.entity_id
_entity_poly.type
_entity_poly.pdbx_seq_one_letter_code
_entity_poly.pdbx_strand_id
1 'polypeptide(L)' 'TDHRKQRRNRATQSCLHCHTNKRKCDRKRPCQRCTKLGMTGLCIYEVEDPEARRDPNVAETTKLQNRIAELEILVRELR' A
#
# COMPACT_ATOMS: atom_id res chain seq x y z
N THR A 1 -32.42 7.21 -12.02
CA THR A 1 -31.57 6.07 -11.61
C THR A 1 -30.18 6.59 -11.39
N ASP A 2 -29.74 6.66 -10.12
CA ASP A 2 -28.44 7.22 -9.75
C ASP A 2 -27.32 6.30 -10.25
N HIS A 3 -26.49 6.81 -11.17
CA HIS A 3 -25.37 6.09 -11.77
C HIS A 3 -24.07 6.24 -10.96
N ARG A 4 -24.12 6.46 -9.63
CA ARG A 4 -22.93 6.35 -8.77
C ARG A 4 -22.39 4.92 -8.80
N LYS A 5 -21.57 4.68 -9.82
CA LYS A 5 -20.79 3.47 -10.03
C LYS A 5 -19.91 3.30 -8.79
N GLN A 6 -20.28 2.36 -7.93
CA GLN A 6 -19.46 2.01 -6.77
C GLN A 6 -18.02 1.76 -7.26
N ARG A 7 -17.05 2.37 -6.57
CA ARG A 7 -15.63 2.08 -6.81
C ARG A 7 -15.45 0.58 -6.62
N ARG A 8 -15.16 -0.13 -7.71
CA ARG A 8 -14.78 -1.53 -7.65
C ARG A 8 -13.49 -1.60 -6.86
N ASN A 9 -13.45 -2.42 -5.81
CA ASN A 9 -12.27 -2.69 -4.97
C ASN A 9 -11.19 -3.49 -5.73
N ARG A 10 -10.95 -3.17 -7.01
CA ARG A 10 -9.95 -3.82 -7.86
C ARG A 10 -8.66 -3.03 -7.79
N ALA A 11 -7.56 -3.73 -7.58
CA ALA A 11 -6.21 -3.21 -7.57
C ALA A 11 -5.83 -2.60 -8.91
N THR A 12 -4.92 -1.65 -8.81
CA THR A 12 -4.39 -0.95 -9.97
C THR A 12 -3.52 -1.89 -10.80
N GLN A 13 -3.76 -1.95 -12.11
CA GLN A 13 -3.04 -2.86 -12.99
C GLN A 13 -1.64 -2.35 -13.38
N SER A 14 -1.39 -1.05 -13.21
CA SER A 14 -0.07 -0.43 -13.38
C SER A 14 0.76 -0.59 -12.10
N CYS A 15 2.09 -0.55 -12.18
CA CYS A 15 2.89 -0.42 -10.96
C CYS A 15 2.54 0.91 -10.26
N LEU A 16 2.67 0.96 -8.94
CA LEU A 16 2.42 2.12 -8.09
C LEU A 16 3.17 3.36 -8.60
N HIS A 17 4.44 3.22 -8.97
CA HIS A 17 5.23 4.35 -9.49
C HIS A 17 4.67 4.92 -10.81
N CYS A 18 4.20 4.06 -11.72
CA CYS A 18 3.58 4.54 -12.96
C CYS A 18 2.15 5.06 -12.71
N HIS A 19 1.43 4.47 -11.77
CA HIS A 19 0.09 4.91 -11.37
C HIS A 19 0.12 6.33 -10.78
N THR A 20 0.96 6.57 -9.78
CA THR A 20 1.09 7.87 -9.11
C THR A 20 1.57 8.96 -10.07
N ASN A 21 2.52 8.63 -10.96
CA ASN A 21 3.02 9.56 -11.98
C ASN A 21 2.14 9.65 -13.24
N LYS A 22 1.00 8.96 -13.28
CA LYS A 22 0.06 8.91 -14.43
C LYS A 22 0.74 8.56 -15.76
N ARG A 23 1.60 7.55 -15.73
CA ARG A 23 2.42 7.10 -16.86
C ARG A 23 1.96 5.75 -17.40
N LYS A 24 2.18 5.51 -18.69
CA LYS A 24 1.95 4.20 -19.32
C LYS A 24 2.85 3.13 -18.69
N CYS A 25 2.23 2.06 -18.18
CA CYS A 25 2.89 0.87 -17.65
C CYS A 25 2.65 -0.30 -18.61
N ASP A 26 3.71 -1.00 -19.02
CA ASP A 26 3.64 -2.22 -19.84
C ASP A 26 3.36 -3.48 -19.01
N ARG A 27 3.27 -3.33 -17.67
CA ARG A 27 2.88 -4.39 -16.71
C ARG A 27 3.83 -5.59 -16.62
N LYS A 28 4.96 -5.58 -17.33
CA LYS A 28 6.08 -6.49 -17.07
C LYS A 28 6.66 -6.20 -15.68
N ARG A 29 7.34 -7.16 -15.06
CA ARG A 29 7.88 -7.01 -13.70
C ARG A 29 9.41 -7.23 -13.70
N PRO A 30 10.21 -6.18 -13.42
CA PRO A 30 9.84 -4.76 -13.37
C PRO A 30 9.37 -4.24 -14.74
N CYS A 31 8.58 -3.17 -14.74
CA CYS A 31 8.02 -2.61 -15.98
C CYS A 31 9.12 -1.96 -16.81
N GLN A 32 9.04 -2.02 -18.15
CA GLN A 32 10.12 -1.58 -19.03
C GLN A 32 10.49 -0.10 -18.80
N ARG A 33 9.53 0.75 -18.42
CA ARG A 33 9.79 2.15 -18.06
C ARG A 33 10.65 2.27 -16.80
N CYS A 34 10.29 1.58 -15.73
CA CYS A 34 11.06 1.58 -14.50
C CYS A 34 12.46 1.02 -14.71
N THR A 35 12.60 -0.01 -15.56
CA THR A 35 13.91 -0.54 -15.96
C THR A 35 14.74 0.50 -16.70
N LYS A 36 14.18 1.16 -17.72
CA LYS A 36 14.89 2.20 -18.50
C LYS A 36 15.32 3.40 -17.66
N LEU A 37 14.57 3.72 -16.61
CA LEU A 37 14.88 4.83 -15.69
C LEU A 37 15.81 4.43 -14.55
N GLY A 38 16.22 3.16 -14.44
CA GLY A 38 17.00 2.66 -13.30
C GLY A 38 16.22 2.66 -11.97
N MET A 39 14.89 2.75 -12.02
CA MET A 39 13.99 2.85 -10.86
C MET A 39 13.24 1.54 -10.61
N THR A 40 13.91 0.40 -10.80
CA THR A 40 13.30 -0.93 -10.62
C THR A 40 12.85 -1.17 -9.17
N GLY A 41 13.59 -0.64 -8.17
CA GLY A 41 13.23 -0.72 -6.75
C GLY A 41 11.94 0.03 -6.36
N LEU A 42 11.50 1.00 -7.18
CA LEU A 42 10.23 1.70 -6.99
C LEU A 42 9.07 1.06 -7.79
N CYS A 43 9.36 0.02 -8.58
CA CYS A 43 8.39 -0.66 -9.43
C CYS A 43 7.56 -1.68 -8.64
N ILE A 44 6.74 -1.16 -7.72
CA ILE A 44 5.91 -1.97 -6.82
C ILE A 44 4.53 -2.13 -7.43
N TYR A 45 3.92 -3.31 -7.34
CA TYR A 45 2.54 -3.56 -7.74
C TYR A 45 1.70 -3.77 -6.49
N GLU A 46 0.46 -3.31 -6.50
CA GLU A 46 -0.50 -3.73 -5.48
C GLU A 46 -0.67 -5.24 -5.61
N VAL A 47 -0.28 -5.98 -4.58
CA VAL A 47 -0.68 -7.37 -4.41
C VAL A 47 -2.08 -7.35 -3.83
N GLU A 48 -3.06 -7.79 -4.62
CA GLU A 48 -4.32 -8.29 -4.08
C GLU A 48 -4.01 -9.63 -3.42
N ASP A 49 -3.40 -9.60 -2.24
CA ASP A 49 -3.59 -10.72 -1.34
C ASP A 49 -4.75 -10.35 -0.41
N PRO A 50 -5.99 -10.75 -0.75
CA PRO A 50 -7.13 -10.56 0.15
C PRO A 50 -6.92 -11.26 1.50
N GLU A 51 -6.06 -12.27 1.59
CA GLU A 51 -5.71 -12.95 2.85
C GLU A 51 -4.70 -12.16 3.67
N ALA A 52 -3.78 -11.42 3.04
CA ALA A 52 -2.87 -10.51 3.77
C ALA A 52 -3.62 -9.39 4.51
N ARG A 53 -4.77 -8.95 3.99
CA ARG A 53 -5.65 -7.99 4.70
C ARG A 53 -6.44 -8.61 5.85
N ARG A 54 -6.54 -9.93 5.88
CA ARG A 54 -7.16 -10.70 6.98
C ARG A 54 -6.12 -11.25 7.94
N ASP A 55 -4.83 -11.02 7.70
CA ASP A 55 -3.78 -11.52 8.59
C ASP A 55 -4.00 -10.94 10.00
N PRO A 56 -4.40 -11.79 10.97
CA PRO A 56 -4.67 -11.35 12.33
C PRO A 56 -3.41 -10.75 12.96
N ASN A 57 -2.21 -11.10 12.50
CA ASN A 57 -0.95 -10.51 12.98
C ASN A 57 -0.80 -9.05 12.56
N VAL A 58 -1.31 -8.65 11.39
CA VAL A 58 -1.24 -7.23 10.95
C VAL A 58 -2.18 -6.37 11.81
N ALA A 59 -3.38 -6.87 12.10
CA ALA A 59 -4.30 -6.21 13.02
C ALA A 59 -3.73 -6.13 14.44
N GLU A 60 -3.08 -7.19 14.91
CA GLU A 60 -2.46 -7.26 16.24
C GLU A 60 -1.24 -6.33 16.36
N THR A 61 -0.34 -6.34 15.37
CA THR A 61 0.82 -5.42 15.34
C THR A 61 0.39 -3.96 15.34
N THR A 62 -0.66 -3.61 14.61
CA THR A 62 -1.23 -2.25 14.63
C THR A 62 -1.76 -1.87 16.03
N LYS A 63 -2.49 -2.78 16.70
CA LYS A 63 -2.97 -2.55 18.08
C LYS A 63 -1.83 -2.37 19.07
N LEU A 64 -0.80 -3.21 18.98
CA LEU A 64 0.37 -3.14 19.85
C LEU A 64 1.13 -1.82 19.64
N GLN A 65 1.31 -1.38 18.39
CA GLN A 65 1.94 -0.09 18.08
C GLN A 65 1.16 1.09 18.68
N ASN A 66 -0.16 1.09 18.56
CA ASN A 66 -1.00 2.14 19.17
C ASN A 66 -0.85 2.16 20.70
N ARG A 67 -0.88 0.99 21.34
CA ARG A 67 -0.72 0.86 22.79
C ARG A 67 0.67 1.29 23.26
N ILE A 68 1.72 0.99 22.50
CA ILE A 68 3.08 1.48 22.79
C ILE A 68 3.11 3.00 22.73
N ALA A 69 2.53 3.61 21.70
CA ALA A 69 2.50 5.07 21.57
C ALA A 69 1.78 5.76 22.75
N GLU A 70 0.65 5.20 23.20
CA GLU A 70 -0.06 5.68 24.40
C GLU A 70 0.81 5.56 25.66
N LEU A 71 1.47 4.42 25.86
CA LEU A 71 2.37 4.20 26.99
C LEU A 71 3.56 5.15 26.97
N GLU A 72 4.14 5.41 25.80
CA GLU A 72 5.25 6.35 25.62
C GLU A 72 4.85 7.79 25.95
N ILE A 73 3.59 8.17 25.73
CA ILE A 73 3.05 9.48 26.17
C ILE A 73 2.98 9.51 27.70
N LEU A 74 2.33 8.52 28.32
CA LEU A 74 2.16 8.46 29.77
C LEU A 74 3.51 8.43 30.52
N VAL A 75 4.47 7.66 30.03
CA VAL A 75 5.82 7.59 30.64
C VAL A 75 6.54 8.93 30.54
N ARG A 76 6.33 9.71 29.48
CA ARG A 76 6.88 11.06 29.36
C ARG A 76 6.23 12.05 30.32
N GLU A 77 4.94 11.90 30.60
CA GLU A 77 4.21 12.77 31.53
C GLU A 77 4.49 12.47 33.01
N LEU A 78 4.91 11.24 33.32
CA LEU A 78 5.27 10.81 34.68
C LEU A 78 6.75 11.07 35.05
N ARG A 79 7.54 11.63 34.13
CA ARG A 79 8.95 12.03 34.34
C ARG A 79 9.07 13.54 34.35
#